data_AF-A0A3D5CH33-F1
#
_entry.id   AF-A0A3D5CH33-F1
#
_cell.length_a   1.000
_cell.length_b   1.000
_cell.length_c   1.000
_cell.angle_alpha   90.00
_cell.angle_beta   90.00
_cell.angle_gamma   90.00
#
_symmetry.space_group_name_H-M   'P 1'
#
loop_
_entity.id
_entity.type
_entity.pdbx_description
1 polymer ?
#
loop_
_entity_poly.entity_id
_entity_poly.type
_entity_poly.pdbx_seq_one_letter_code
_entity_poly.pdbx_strand_id
1 'polypeptide(L)'
;MTTVDEAARLEAIDSYDVITSPPASELQGLVRLAAMLCEVSKAVINIIDDRFQHQIAAEGFEPAVCARTDSMCVAVLTEQAPIVISDARQDPRFRANPFVMGDIAWVRFYASSPLVTPDGAIIGTLCIFDEDVRELDDDTRRGLDVLA
;
A
#
# COMPACT_ATOMS: atom_id res chain seq x y z
N MET A 1 -9.30 -2.18 -15.60
CA MET A 1 -10.47 -2.39 -14.74
C MET A 1 -11.68 -1.80 -15.45
N THR A 2 -12.77 -2.55 -15.61
CA THR A 2 -14.00 -2.02 -16.21
C THR A 2 -14.79 -1.19 -15.20
N THR A 3 -15.78 -0.41 -15.65
CA THR A 3 -16.65 0.37 -14.76
C THR A 3 -17.48 -0.52 -13.82
N VAL A 4 -17.79 -1.75 -14.25
CA VAL A 4 -18.52 -2.75 -13.45
C VAL A 4 -17.61 -3.31 -12.36
N ASP A 5 -16.35 -3.61 -12.70
CA ASP A 5 -15.37 -4.09 -11.72
C ASP A 5 -15.10 -3.02 -10.64
N GLU A 6 -15.03 -1.74 -11.01
CA GLU A 6 -14.82 -0.65 -10.04
C GLU A 6 -16.01 -0.48 -9.09
N ALA A 7 -17.25 -0.56 -9.59
CA ALA A 7 -18.43 -0.45 -8.75
C ALA A 7 -18.51 -1.58 -7.71
N ALA A 8 -18.23 -2.83 -8.13
CA ALA A 8 -18.19 -3.98 -7.23
C ALA A 8 -17.08 -3.86 -6.18
N ARG A 9 -15.92 -3.31 -6.56
CA ARG A 9 -14.80 -3.06 -5.65
C ARG A 9 -15.13 -2.01 -4.58
N LEU A 10 -15.85 -0.96 -4.94
CA LEU A 10 -16.30 0.07 -4.00
C LEU A 10 -17.36 -0.49 -3.04
N GLU A 11 -18.32 -1.27 -3.54
CA GLU A 11 -19.29 -1.96 -2.69
C GLU A 11 -18.59 -2.93 -1.72
N ALA A 12 -17.55 -3.64 -2.18
CA ALA A 12 -16.74 -4.48 -1.31
C ALA A 12 -16.07 -3.65 -0.22
N ILE A 13 -15.44 -2.52 -0.53
CA ILE A 13 -14.83 -1.61 0.48
C ILE A 13 -15.85 -1.21 1.55
N ASP A 14 -17.04 -0.76 1.13
CA ASP A 14 -18.10 -0.32 2.05
C ASP A 14 -18.56 -1.46 2.97
N SER A 15 -18.60 -2.70 2.47
CA SER A 15 -19.01 -3.86 3.27
C SER A 15 -18.09 -4.18 4.46
N TYR A 16 -16.82 -3.73 4.41
CA TYR A 16 -15.84 -3.95 5.47
C TYR A 16 -15.83 -2.87 6.56
N ASP A 17 -16.42 -1.68 6.33
CA ASP A 17 -16.43 -0.54 7.28
C ASP A 17 -15.02 -0.13 7.79
N VAL A 18 -13.96 -0.44 7.03
CA VAL A 18 -12.56 -0.31 7.45
C VAL A 18 -12.01 1.11 7.36
N ILE A 19 -12.65 2.00 6.60
CA ILE A 19 -12.24 3.41 6.49
C ILE A 19 -12.72 4.19 7.74
N THR A 20 -13.96 3.94 8.15
CA THR A 20 -14.66 4.67 9.22
C THR A 20 -14.40 4.07 10.59
N SER A 21 -14.26 2.75 10.69
CA SER A 21 -14.02 2.05 11.95
C SER A 21 -12.99 0.92 11.78
N PRO A 22 -11.71 1.26 11.48
CA PRO A 22 -10.68 0.23 11.34
C PRO A 22 -10.48 -0.56 12.64
N PRO A 23 -10.27 -1.88 12.57
CA PRO A 23 -9.86 -2.70 13.72
C PRO A 23 -8.41 -2.34 14.10
N ALA A 24 -8.27 -1.24 14.84
CA ALA A 24 -7.01 -0.51 14.99
C ALA A 24 -5.90 -1.35 15.64
N SER A 25 -6.21 -2.22 16.62
CA SER A 25 -5.19 -3.01 17.32
C SER A 25 -4.55 -4.09 16.44
N GLU A 26 -5.38 -4.82 15.70
CA GLU A 26 -4.99 -5.95 14.87
C GLU A 26 -4.22 -5.47 13.64
N LEU A 27 -4.74 -4.44 12.96
CA LEU A 27 -4.07 -3.83 11.81
C LEU A 27 -2.76 -3.18 12.22
N GLN A 28 -2.70 -2.53 13.39
CA GLN A 28 -1.45 -1.99 13.91
C GLN A 28 -0.43 -3.11 14.23
N GLY A 29 -0.89 -4.27 14.69
CA GLY A 29 -0.05 -5.45 14.85
C GLY A 29 0.56 -5.92 13.52
N LEU A 30 -0.25 -5.97 12.45
CA LEU A 30 0.18 -6.39 11.13
C LEU A 30 1.21 -5.44 10.51
N VAL A 31 0.99 -4.12 10.53
CA VAL A 31 1.97 -3.17 9.98
C VAL A 31 3.28 -3.18 10.76
N ARG A 32 3.24 -3.37 12.07
CA ARG A 32 4.46 -3.56 12.88
C ARG A 32 5.22 -4.80 12.47
N LEU A 33 4.52 -5.92 12.30
CA LEU A 33 5.14 -7.17 11.87
C LEU A 33 5.72 -7.03 10.45
N ALA A 34 5.04 -6.37 9.53
CA ALA A 34 5.54 -6.11 8.18
C ALA A 34 6.82 -5.26 8.19
N ALA A 35 6.85 -4.18 8.97
CA ALA A 35 8.05 -3.34 9.13
C ALA A 35 9.23 -4.13 9.72
N MET A 36 8.97 -4.93 10.75
CA MET A 36 9.99 -5.77 11.40
C MET A 36 10.53 -6.85 10.45
N LEU A 37 9.64 -7.57 9.77
CA LEU A 37 10.00 -8.64 8.84
C LEU A 37 10.88 -8.12 7.71
N CYS A 38 10.54 -6.93 7.18
CA CYS A 38 11.22 -6.36 6.02
C CYS A 38 12.37 -5.42 6.38
N GLU A 39 12.68 -5.27 7.68
CA GLU A 39 13.73 -4.40 8.21
C GLU A 39 13.66 -2.95 7.69
N VAL A 40 12.44 -2.42 7.55
CA VAL A 40 12.19 -1.03 7.09
C VAL A 40 11.66 -0.15 8.20
N SER A 41 11.78 1.17 8.00
CA SER A 41 11.25 2.16 8.94
C SER A 41 9.74 2.37 8.87
N LYS A 42 9.09 2.07 7.73
CA LYS A 42 7.68 2.43 7.50
C LYS A 42 6.88 1.31 6.84
N ALA A 43 5.71 1.03 7.39
CA ALA A 43 4.73 0.08 6.85
C ALA A 43 3.32 0.62 7.03
N VAL A 44 2.41 0.32 6.11
CA VAL A 44 1.06 0.88 6.13
C VAL A 44 0.07 -0.01 5.38
N ILE A 45 -1.14 -0.11 5.94
CA ILE A 45 -2.30 -0.70 5.28
C ILE A 45 -3.13 0.45 4.70
N ASN A 46 -3.36 0.39 3.40
CA ASN A 46 -4.08 1.39 2.63
C ASN A 46 -5.37 0.80 2.08
N ILE A 47 -6.47 1.53 2.17
CA ILE A 47 -7.71 1.29 1.42
C ILE A 47 -7.85 2.40 0.38
N ILE A 48 -8.18 2.04 -0.86
CA ILE A 48 -8.18 2.99 -1.99
C ILE A 48 -9.60 3.08 -2.54
N ASP A 49 -10.32 4.17 -2.29
CA ASP A 49 -11.65 4.39 -2.87
C ASP A 49 -11.53 5.03 -4.27
N ASP A 50 -12.60 5.62 -4.80
CA ASP A 50 -12.62 6.24 -6.12
C ASP A 50 -11.79 7.54 -6.19
N ARG A 51 -11.50 8.19 -5.06
CA ARG A 51 -10.89 9.53 -5.00
C ARG A 51 -9.63 9.61 -4.14
N PHE A 52 -9.50 8.76 -3.14
CA PHE A 52 -8.50 8.86 -2.09
C PHE A 52 -7.89 7.51 -1.74
N GLN A 53 -6.68 7.59 -1.18
CA GLN A 53 -6.09 6.52 -0.41
C GLN A 53 -6.20 6.86 1.08
N HIS A 54 -6.77 5.95 1.85
CA HIS A 54 -6.92 6.03 3.29
C HIS A 54 -5.91 5.12 3.98
N GLN A 55 -5.02 5.69 4.78
CA GLN A 55 -4.09 4.92 5.61
C GLN A 55 -4.80 4.52 6.90
N ILE A 56 -5.18 3.25 7.02
CA ILE A 56 -6.03 2.78 8.12
C ILE A 56 -5.22 2.21 9.30
N ALA A 57 -3.95 1.87 9.05
CA ALA A 57 -2.94 1.56 10.07
C ALA A 57 -1.56 1.86 9.50
N ALA A 58 -0.67 2.46 10.29
CA ALA A 58 0.68 2.82 9.86
C ALA A 58 1.69 2.66 10.98
N GLU A 59 2.90 2.24 10.64
CA GLU A 59 4.06 2.18 11.52
C GLU A 59 5.13 3.14 11.01
N GLY A 60 5.79 3.87 11.93
CA GLY A 60 6.86 4.81 11.61
C GLY A 60 6.41 6.22 11.20
N PHE A 61 5.09 6.48 11.11
CA PHE A 61 4.52 7.80 10.82
C PHE A 61 3.03 7.86 11.19
N GLU A 62 2.46 9.07 11.19
CA GLU A 62 1.04 9.29 11.45
C GLU A 62 0.21 8.99 10.19
N PRO A 63 -0.83 8.14 10.27
CA PRO A 63 -1.70 7.87 9.13
C PRO A 63 -2.39 9.14 8.61
N ALA A 64 -2.52 9.23 7.30
CA ALA A 64 -3.09 10.34 6.57
C ALA A 64 -3.92 9.86 5.37
N VAL A 65 -4.57 10.81 4.71
CA VAL A 65 -5.31 10.59 3.46
C VAL A 65 -4.62 11.38 2.35
N CYS A 66 -4.40 10.75 1.20
CA CYS A 66 -3.91 11.44 0.01
C CYS A 66 -4.82 11.21 -1.20
N ALA A 67 -4.72 12.08 -2.20
CA ALA A 67 -5.47 11.90 -3.44
C ALA A 67 -5.03 10.60 -4.12
N ARG A 68 -5.99 9.87 -4.70
CA ARG A 68 -5.72 8.63 -5.45
C ARG A 68 -4.71 8.86 -6.58
N THR A 69 -4.69 10.05 -7.18
CA THR A 69 -3.74 10.41 -8.24
C THR A 69 -2.29 10.52 -7.76
N ASP A 70 -2.08 10.78 -6.47
CA ASP A 70 -0.75 10.94 -5.88
C ASP A 70 -0.23 9.62 -5.31
N SER A 71 -1.12 8.63 -5.12
CA SER A 71 -0.81 7.33 -4.53
C SER A 71 0.11 6.48 -5.42
N MET A 72 1.19 5.95 -4.81
CA MET A 72 1.98 4.89 -5.43
C MET A 72 1.23 3.54 -5.48
N CYS A 73 0.38 3.27 -4.48
CA CYS A 73 -0.34 2.00 -4.33
C CYS A 73 -1.40 1.75 -5.44
N VAL A 74 -1.85 2.80 -6.13
CA VAL A 74 -2.74 2.66 -7.30
C VAL A 74 -2.10 1.85 -8.44
N ALA A 75 -0.77 1.83 -8.53
CA ALA A 75 -0.09 0.98 -9.49
C ALA A 75 -0.38 -0.51 -9.24
N VAL A 76 -0.47 -0.94 -7.99
CA VAL A 76 -0.83 -2.34 -7.62
C VAL A 76 -2.24 -2.68 -8.08
N LEU A 77 -3.20 -1.76 -7.97
CA LEU A 77 -4.56 -1.95 -8.49
C LEU A 77 -4.58 -2.09 -10.02
N THR A 78 -3.67 -1.39 -10.70
CA THR A 78 -3.58 -1.42 -12.17
C THR A 78 -2.90 -2.70 -12.66
N GLU A 79 -1.81 -3.09 -12.02
CA GLU A 79 -0.99 -4.25 -12.39
C GLU A 79 -1.54 -5.57 -11.84
N GLN A 80 -2.38 -5.52 -10.81
CA GLN A 80 -2.96 -6.67 -10.11
C GLN A 80 -1.89 -7.66 -9.62
N ALA A 81 -0.74 -7.14 -9.21
CA ALA A 81 0.41 -7.90 -8.78
C ALA A 81 1.20 -7.14 -7.70
N PRO A 82 1.95 -7.85 -6.83
CA PRO A 82 2.89 -7.21 -5.93
C PRO A 82 3.93 -6.40 -6.71
N ILE A 83 4.34 -5.27 -6.13
CA ILE A 83 5.37 -4.38 -6.69
C ILE A 83 6.54 -4.34 -5.70
N VAL A 84 7.77 -4.47 -6.19
CA VAL A 84 9.01 -4.26 -5.42
C VAL A 84 9.93 -3.36 -6.22
N ILE A 85 10.44 -2.32 -5.57
CA ILE A 85 11.28 -1.29 -6.19
C ILE A 85 12.39 -0.92 -5.22
N SER A 86 13.62 -1.22 -5.61
CA SER A 86 14.81 -0.93 -4.80
C SER A 86 15.10 0.57 -4.72
N ASP A 87 14.90 1.30 -5.82
CA ASP A 87 15.02 2.76 -5.91
C ASP A 87 13.96 3.39 -6.83
N ALA A 88 12.94 4.00 -6.23
CA ALA A 88 11.77 4.60 -6.89
C ALA A 88 12.12 5.78 -7.81
N ARG A 89 13.30 6.39 -7.66
CA ARG A 89 13.79 7.44 -8.59
C ARG A 89 14.16 6.87 -9.95
N GLN A 90 14.48 5.57 -10.01
CA GLN A 90 14.86 4.88 -11.23
C GLN A 90 13.66 4.25 -11.93
N ASP A 91 12.53 4.09 -11.22
CA ASP A 91 11.33 3.49 -11.79
C ASP A 91 10.54 4.53 -12.62
N PRO A 92 10.31 4.29 -13.93
CA PRO A 92 9.58 5.23 -14.78
C PRO A 92 8.15 5.53 -14.32
N ARG A 93 7.51 4.61 -13.59
CA ARG A 93 6.15 4.76 -13.06
C ARG A 93 6.10 5.76 -11.91
N PHE A 94 7.18 5.88 -11.12
CA PHE A 94 7.16 6.60 -9.85
C PHE A 94 8.16 7.75 -9.74
N ARG A 95 9.16 7.85 -10.62
CA ARG A 95 10.20 8.89 -10.52
C ARG A 95 9.70 10.34 -10.50
N ALA A 96 8.47 10.58 -10.97
CA ALA A 96 7.81 11.89 -10.96
C ALA A 96 6.63 11.96 -9.96
N ASN A 97 6.45 10.93 -9.12
CA ASN A 97 5.39 10.89 -8.12
C ASN A 97 5.75 11.80 -6.93
N PRO A 98 4.78 12.53 -6.34
CA PRO A 98 5.00 13.42 -5.19
C PRO A 98 5.68 12.76 -3.97
N PHE A 99 5.46 11.46 -3.73
CA PHE A 99 6.11 10.69 -2.67
C PHE A 99 7.59 10.38 -2.95
N VAL A 100 8.03 10.47 -4.21
CA VAL A 100 9.42 10.24 -4.61
C VAL A 100 10.16 11.57 -4.75
N MET A 101 9.48 12.59 -5.28
CA MET A 101 10.01 13.93 -5.54
C MET A 101 10.29 14.75 -4.27
N GLY A 102 9.72 14.38 -3.12
CA GLY A 102 9.89 15.11 -1.87
C GLY A 102 8.74 16.04 -1.51
N ASP A 103 7.66 16.07 -2.30
CA ASP A 103 6.52 16.98 -2.08
C ASP A 103 5.66 16.51 -0.90
N ILE A 104 5.49 15.19 -0.75
CA ILE A 104 4.74 14.55 0.35
C ILE A 104 5.67 13.75 1.26
N ALA A 105 6.59 12.99 0.67
CA ALA A 105 7.57 12.16 1.37
C ALA A 105 8.82 11.98 0.50
N TRP A 106 9.83 11.28 1.03
CA TRP A 106 11.12 11.03 0.37
C TRP A 106 11.35 9.54 0.08
N VAL A 107 10.37 8.86 -0.53
CA VAL A 107 10.43 7.43 -0.81
C VAL A 107 11.57 7.08 -1.78
N ARG A 108 12.37 6.08 -1.41
CA ARG A 108 13.41 5.45 -2.25
C ARG A 108 13.12 3.97 -2.42
N PHE A 109 13.02 3.22 -1.34
CA PHE A 109 12.57 1.84 -1.40
C PHE A 109 11.05 1.78 -1.28
N TYR A 110 10.41 0.92 -2.07
CA TYR A 110 8.97 0.68 -2.00
C TYR A 110 8.65 -0.78 -2.35
N ALA A 111 7.89 -1.45 -1.50
CA ALA A 111 7.26 -2.71 -1.85
C ALA A 111 5.80 -2.74 -1.40
N SER A 112 4.93 -3.40 -2.17
CA SER A 112 3.51 -3.41 -1.89
C SER A 112 2.85 -4.68 -2.40
N SER A 113 2.00 -5.25 -1.55
CA SER A 113 1.20 -6.43 -1.81
C SER A 113 -0.29 -6.07 -1.80
N PRO A 114 -1.10 -6.59 -2.75
CA PRO A 114 -2.52 -6.27 -2.83
C PRO A 114 -3.31 -6.89 -1.68
N LEU A 115 -4.30 -6.16 -1.16
CA LEU A 115 -5.32 -6.71 -0.25
C LEU A 115 -6.50 -7.19 -1.09
N VAL A 116 -6.72 -8.50 -1.11
CA VAL A 116 -7.71 -9.15 -1.98
C VAL A 116 -8.85 -9.70 -1.14
N THR A 117 -10.08 -9.33 -1.46
CA THR A 117 -11.27 -9.89 -0.80
C THR A 117 -11.46 -11.36 -1.19
N PRO A 118 -12.25 -12.15 -0.43
CA PRO A 118 -12.58 -13.54 -0.81
C PRO A 118 -13.20 -13.67 -2.20
N ASP A 119 -13.89 -12.62 -2.68
CA ASP A 119 -14.50 -12.57 -4.01
C ASP A 119 -13.53 -12.09 -5.10
N GLY A 120 -12.26 -11.84 -4.76
CA GLY A 120 -11.19 -11.49 -5.69
C GLY A 120 -11.01 -10.00 -5.97
N ALA A 121 -11.71 -9.11 -5.25
CA ALA A 121 -11.59 -7.66 -5.45
C ALA A 121 -10.35 -7.11 -4.72
N ILE A 122 -9.51 -6.32 -5.42
CA ILE A 122 -8.39 -5.62 -4.79
C ILE A 122 -8.90 -4.33 -4.17
N ILE A 123 -9.01 -4.28 -2.84
CA ILE A 123 -9.58 -3.11 -2.14
C ILE A 123 -8.52 -2.12 -1.65
N GLY A 124 -7.25 -2.54 -1.66
CA GLY A 124 -6.17 -1.79 -1.06
C GLY A 124 -4.84 -2.50 -1.14
N THR A 125 -3.91 -2.11 -0.28
CA THR A 125 -2.54 -2.67 -0.24
C THR A 125 -1.99 -2.70 1.17
N LEU A 126 -1.17 -3.71 1.49
CA LEU A 126 -0.13 -3.58 2.50
C LEU A 126 1.14 -3.11 1.79
N CYS A 127 1.71 -1.98 2.19
CA CYS A 127 2.97 -1.52 1.62
C CYS A 127 3.99 -1.14 2.68
N ILE A 128 5.24 -1.31 2.31
CA ILE A 128 6.43 -0.93 3.07
C ILE A 128 7.26 0.03 2.25
N PHE A 129 7.94 0.96 2.89
CA PHE A 129 8.81 1.90 2.20
C PHE A 129 9.90 2.45 3.10
N ASP A 130 10.94 2.99 2.47
CA ASP A 130 12.02 3.64 3.18
C ASP A 130 12.60 4.83 2.39
N GLU A 131 13.32 5.69 3.10
CA GLU A 131 14.04 6.85 2.53
C GLU A 131 15.43 6.47 2.00
N ASP A 132 15.87 5.25 2.29
CA ASP A 132 17.08 4.65 1.76
C ASP A 132 16.77 3.62 0.67
N VAL A 133 17.72 3.41 -0.24
CA VAL A 133 17.67 2.32 -1.22
C VAL A 133 17.83 0.99 -0.48
N ARG A 134 16.99 0.01 -0.79
CA ARG A 134 17.02 -1.32 -0.18
C ARG A 134 16.77 -2.39 -1.22
N GLU A 135 17.22 -3.61 -0.92
CA GLU A 135 16.82 -4.81 -1.63
C GLU A 135 15.91 -5.64 -0.72
N LEU A 136 14.93 -6.31 -1.32
CA LEU A 136 14.05 -7.23 -0.61
C LEU A 136 14.26 -8.62 -1.19
N ASP A 137 14.72 -9.55 -0.38
CA ASP A 137 14.86 -10.94 -0.81
C ASP A 137 13.48 -11.60 -1.03
N ASP A 138 13.47 -12.72 -1.76
CA ASP A 138 12.24 -13.40 -2.15
C ASP A 138 11.44 -13.99 -0.97
N ASP A 139 12.11 -14.39 0.11
CA ASP A 139 11.44 -14.98 1.27
C ASP A 139 10.75 -13.89 2.09
N THR A 140 11.43 -12.76 2.29
CA THR A 140 10.88 -11.56 2.93
C THR A 140 9.72 -10.98 2.12
N ARG A 141 9.88 -10.89 0.79
CA ARG A 141 8.79 -10.49 -0.12
C ARG A 141 7.59 -11.41 0.00
N ARG A 142 7.81 -12.73 0.01
CA ARG A 142 6.73 -13.70 0.17
C ARG A 142 6.07 -13.58 1.55
N GLY A 143 6.83 -13.28 2.58
CA GLY A 143 6.27 -13.01 3.91
C GLY A 143 5.37 -11.79 3.93
N LEU A 144 5.72 -10.71 3.21
CA LEU A 144 4.84 -9.55 3.02
C LEU A 144 3.55 -9.95 2.29
N ASP A 145 3.65 -10.76 1.23
CA ASP A 145 2.49 -11.27 0.48
C ASP A 145 1.58 -12.16 1.34
N VAL A 146 2.10 -12.83 2.37
CA VAL A 146 1.32 -13.67 3.31
C VAL A 146 0.64 -12.83 4.39
N LEU A 147 1.20 -11.67 4.73
CA LEU A 147 0.58 -10.74 5.68
C LEU A 147 -0.58 -9.96 5.06
N ALA A 148 -0.55 -9.78 3.74
CA ALA A 148 -1.59 -9.14 2.94
C ALA A 148 -2.79 -10.10 2.69
#